data_AF-A0A2E5WBG5-F1
#
_entry.id   AF-A0A2E5WBG5-F1
#
_cell.length_a   1.000
_cell.length_b   1.000
_cell.length_c   1.000
_cell.angle_alpha   90.00
_cell.angle_beta   90.00
_cell.angle_gamma   90.00
#
_symmetry.space_group_name_H-M   'P 1'
#
loop_
_entity.id
_entity.type
_entity.pdbx_description
1 polymer ?
#
loop_
_entity_poly.entity_id
_entity_poly.type
_entity_poly.pdbx_seq_one_letter_code
_entity_poly.pdbx_strand_id
1 'polypeptide(L)'
;MIDLVFGTETGWRLVDYKTQPLRIDADGTPTNESASAMLKRYEHQLSAYVTHWEQVTGQQVSGGLWLTAHACWLPARVDDRKAKTR
;
A
#
# COMPACT_ATOMS: atom_id res chain seq x y z
N MET A 1 -6.94 -8.23 8.60
CA MET A 1 -7.81 -8.73 7.53
C MET A 1 -7.44 -7.94 6.29
N ILE A 2 -7.26 -8.59 5.15
CA ILE A 2 -7.02 -7.87 3.89
C ILE A 2 -8.37 -7.36 3.40
N ASP A 3 -8.46 -6.09 3.03
CA ASP A 3 -9.75 -5.50 2.62
C ASP A 3 -10.13 -5.89 1.19
N LEU A 4 -9.19 -5.78 0.24
CA LEU A 4 -9.42 -6.12 -1.15
C LEU A 4 -8.14 -6.64 -1.82
N VAL A 5 -8.29 -7.72 -2.59
CA VAL A 5 -7.28 -8.19 -3.55
C VAL A 5 -7.97 -8.46 -4.89
N PHE A 6 -7.37 -8.01 -5.98
CA PHE A 6 -7.90 -8.24 -7.32
C PHE A 6 -6.79 -8.43 -8.36
N GLY A 7 -7.11 -9.17 -9.42
CA GLY A 7 -6.21 -9.40 -10.54
C GLY A 7 -6.30 -8.28 -11.57
N THR A 8 -5.15 -7.91 -12.15
CA THR A 8 -5.04 -7.01 -13.30
C THR A 8 -4.24 -7.71 -14.40
N GLU A 9 -4.21 -7.13 -15.60
CA GLU A 9 -3.34 -7.60 -16.69
C GLU A 9 -1.85 -7.64 -16.29
N THR A 10 -1.45 -6.81 -15.32
CA THR A 10 -0.06 -6.69 -14.84
C THR A 10 0.23 -7.50 -13.57
N GLY A 11 -0.74 -8.26 -13.06
CA GLY A 11 -0.61 -9.04 -11.82
C GLY A 11 -1.59 -8.61 -10.73
N TRP A 12 -1.36 -9.09 -9.51
CA TRP A 12 -2.27 -8.89 -8.38
C TRP A 12 -2.03 -7.57 -7.66
N ARG A 13 -3.13 -6.95 -7.22
CA ARG A 13 -3.14 -5.72 -6.43
C ARG A 13 -3.87 -5.94 -5.12
N LEU A 14 -3.25 -5.50 -4.03
CA LEU A 14 -3.83 -5.46 -2.70
C LEU A 14 -4.11 -4.01 -2.31
N VAL A 15 -5.32 -3.77 -1.84
CA VAL A 15 -5.78 -2.46 -1.38
C VAL A 15 -6.20 -2.57 0.08
N ASP A 16 -5.69 -1.65 0.90
CA ASP A 16 -6.10 -1.46 2.28
C ASP A 16 -6.74 -0.05 2.40
N TYR A 17 -7.98 0.00 2.84
CA TYR A 17 -8.77 1.24 2.85
C TYR A 17 -8.54 1.99 4.16
N LYS A 18 -8.36 3.31 4.04
CA LYS A 18 -8.15 4.21 5.17
C LYS A 18 -9.05 5.43 5.07
N THR A 19 -9.51 5.89 6.22
CA THR A 19 -10.37 7.08 6.35
C THR A 19 -9.61 8.27 6.93
N GLN A 20 -8.37 8.05 7.40
CA GLN A 20 -7.53 9.08 7.97
C GLN A 20 -7.22 10.16 6.92
N PRO A 21 -7.41 11.44 7.25
CA PRO A 21 -7.07 12.51 6.33
C PRO A 21 -5.56 12.69 6.21
N LEU A 22 -5.12 13.24 5.08
CA LEU A 22 -3.79 13.77 4.86
C LEU A 22 -3.80 15.29 4.97
N ARG A 23 -2.64 15.86 5.30
CA ARG A 23 -2.39 17.27 5.03
C ARG A 23 -2.34 17.46 3.51
N ILE A 24 -3.02 18.49 3.02
CA ILE A 24 -3.08 18.85 1.60
C ILE A 24 -2.44 20.21 1.36
N ASP A 25 -1.85 20.38 0.18
CA ASP A 25 -1.35 21.65 -0.35
C ASP A 25 -2.51 22.50 -0.90
N ALA A 26 -2.21 23.74 -1.28
CA ALA A 26 -3.21 24.70 -1.75
C ALA A 26 -3.94 24.27 -3.04
N ASP A 27 -3.34 23.38 -3.82
CA ASP A 27 -3.91 22.78 -5.04
C ASP A 27 -4.76 21.53 -4.75
N GLY A 28 -4.95 21.19 -3.47
CA GLY A 28 -5.73 20.02 -3.04
C GLY A 28 -4.97 18.69 -3.13
N THR A 29 -3.69 18.70 -3.50
CA THR A 29 -2.86 17.48 -3.52
C THR A 29 -2.34 17.15 -2.12
N PRO A 30 -2.20 15.87 -1.72
CA PRO A 30 -1.60 15.55 -0.45
C PRO A 30 -0.13 15.92 -0.39
N THR A 31 0.31 16.50 0.73
CA THR A 31 1.72 16.86 0.88
C THR A 31 2.58 15.60 0.89
N ASN A 32 3.76 15.66 0.25
CA ASN A 32 4.71 14.53 0.21
C ASN A 32 5.04 14.00 1.61
N GLU A 33 5.19 14.89 2.58
CA GLU A 33 5.45 14.55 3.98
C GLU A 33 4.29 13.73 4.57
N SER A 34 3.04 14.18 4.38
CA SER A 34 1.86 13.51 4.93
C SER A 34 1.63 12.15 4.28
N ALA A 35 1.79 12.06 2.95
CA ALA A 35 1.70 10.81 2.21
C ALA A 35 2.75 9.80 2.68
N SER A 36 4.01 10.24 2.85
CA SER A 36 5.10 9.39 3.33
C SER A 36 4.87 8.92 4.77
N ALA A 37 4.41 9.81 5.65
CA ALA A 37 4.08 9.45 7.03
C ALA A 37 2.94 8.41 7.11
N MET A 38 1.93 8.54 6.24
CA MET A 38 0.83 7.59 6.14
C MET A 38 1.31 6.21 5.69
N LEU A 39 2.13 6.14 4.64
CA LEU A 39 2.71 4.88 4.16
C LEU A 39 3.59 4.24 5.24
N LYS A 40 4.45 5.02 5.90
CA LYS A 40 5.31 4.53 6.99
C LYS A 40 4.49 3.98 8.16
N ARG A 41 3.38 4.63 8.51
CA ARG A 41 2.48 4.17 9.59
C ARG A 41 1.91 2.78 9.32
N TYR A 42 1.63 2.45 8.05
CA TYR A 42 1.00 1.19 7.65
C TYR A 42 1.97 0.20 6.97
N GLU A 43 3.26 0.52 6.92
CA GLU A 43 4.29 -0.28 6.25
C GLU A 43 4.29 -1.74 6.75
N HIS A 44 4.32 -1.93 8.07
CA HIS A 44 4.32 -3.28 8.65
C HIS A 44 3.02 -4.06 8.36
N GLN A 45 1.87 -3.38 8.34
CA GLN A 45 0.58 -4.00 8.03
C GLN A 45 0.55 -4.47 6.58
N LEU A 46 0.95 -3.59 5.65
CA LEU A 46 1.01 -3.90 4.22
C LEU A 46 2.02 -5.03 3.94
N SER A 47 3.19 -4.99 4.58
CA SER A 47 4.20 -6.05 4.46
C SER A 47 3.68 -7.40 4.96
N ALA A 48 2.97 -7.43 6.09
CA ALA A 48 2.34 -8.66 6.59
C ALA A 48 1.26 -9.18 5.62
N TYR A 49 0.49 -8.30 4.99
CA TYR A 49 -0.55 -8.68 4.04
C TYR A 49 0.02 -9.25 2.74
N VAL A 50 1.05 -8.62 2.18
CA VAL A 50 1.78 -9.13 1.00
C VAL A 50 2.37 -10.51 1.31
N THR A 51 3.10 -10.62 2.44
CA THR A 51 3.73 -11.89 2.86
C THR A 51 2.70 -13.00 3.04
N HIS A 52 1.58 -12.69 3.70
CA HIS A 52 0.53 -13.68 3.93
C HIS A 52 -0.12 -14.15 2.62
N TRP A 53 -0.43 -13.21 1.71
CA TRP A 53 -0.98 -13.54 0.40
C TRP A 53 -0.03 -14.45 -0.40
N GLU A 54 1.24 -14.11 -0.46
CA GLU A 54 2.25 -14.89 -1.17
C GLU A 54 2.43 -16.29 -0.57
N GLN A 55 2.41 -16.41 0.76
CA GLN A 55 2.53 -17.71 1.44
C GLN A 55 1.31 -18.61 1.17
N VAL A 56 0.10 -18.05 1.09
CA VAL A 56 -1.13 -18.82 0.89
C VAL A 56 -1.36 -19.18 -0.57
N THR A 57 -1.05 -18.26 -1.49
CA THR A 57 -1.42 -18.39 -2.91
C THR A 57 -0.25 -18.73 -3.82
N GLY A 58 0.99 -18.50 -3.37
CA GLY A 58 2.19 -18.54 -4.22
C GLY A 58 2.26 -17.40 -5.24
N GLN A 59 1.33 -16.45 -5.25
CA GLN A 59 1.25 -15.36 -6.22
C GLN A 59 1.81 -14.07 -5.63
N GLN A 60 2.67 -13.37 -6.39
CA GLN A 60 3.13 -12.04 -6.01
C GLN A 60 1.99 -11.02 -6.07
N VAL A 61 2.01 -10.06 -5.13
CA VAL A 61 1.01 -8.99 -5.04
C VAL A 61 1.67 -7.66 -4.68
N SER A 62 1.25 -6.58 -5.32
CA SER A 62 1.65 -5.22 -4.95
C SER A 62 0.58 -4.56 -4.08
N GLY A 63 0.98 -4.02 -2.92
CA GLY A 63 0.08 -3.39 -1.97
C GLY A 63 0.07 -1.86 -2.02
N GLY A 64 -0.95 -1.26 -1.42
CA GLY A 64 -1.01 0.19 -1.16
C GLY A 64 -2.28 0.58 -0.43
N LEU A 65 -2.41 1.88 -0.17
CA LEU A 65 -3.51 2.45 0.60
C LEU A 65 -4.46 3.23 -0.32
N TRP A 66 -5.76 2.99 -0.19
CA TRP A 66 -6.78 3.90 -0.73
C TRP A 66 -7.31 4.78 0.39
N LEU A 67 -7.07 6.09 0.29
CA LEU A 67 -7.56 7.06 1.28
C LEU A 67 -8.89 7.63 0.82
N THR A 68 -9.96 7.17 1.47
CA THR A 68 -11.35 7.52 1.13
C THR A 68 -11.65 9.01 1.31
N ALA A 69 -11.04 9.67 2.31
CA ALA A 69 -11.26 11.09 2.59
C ALA A 69 -10.76 12.02 1.46
N HIS A 70 -9.80 11.56 0.65
CA HIS A 70 -9.18 12.34 -0.41
C HIS A 70 -9.33 11.70 -1.80
N ALA A 71 -10.02 10.56 -1.89
CA ALA A 71 -10.09 9.74 -3.10
C ALA A 71 -8.72 9.51 -3.75
N CYS A 72 -7.69 9.23 -2.93
CA CYS A 72 -6.32 9.14 -3.40
C CYS A 72 -5.68 7.77 -3.14
N TRP A 73 -4.91 7.31 -4.11
CA TRP A 73 -4.10 6.09 -4.03
C TRP A 73 -2.68 6.42 -3.57
N LEU A 74 -2.23 5.77 -2.50
CA LEU A 74 -0.82 5.76 -2.09
C LEU A 74 -0.23 4.38 -2.37
N PRO A 75 0.55 4.20 -3.44
CA PRO A 75 1.21 2.93 -3.69
C PRO A 75 2.25 2.68 -2.59
N ALA A 76 2.22 1.49 -1.98
CA ALA A 76 3.34 1.09 -1.16
C ALA A 76 4.53 0.87 -2.10
N ARG A 77 5.63 1.57 -1.85
CA ARG A 77 6.91 1.07 -2.34
C ARG A 77 7.19 -0.17 -1.52
N VAL A 78 6.81 -1.33 -2.04
CA VAL A 78 7.42 -2.58 -1.59
C VAL A 78 8.82 -2.51 -2.16
N ASP A 79 9.73 -1.84 -1.44
CA ASP A 79 11.11 -1.68 -1.85
C ASP A 79 11.66 -3.06 -2.22
N ASP A 80 12.28 -3.08 -3.38
CA ASP A 80 12.93 -4.22 -3.99
C ASP A 80 13.58 -5.11 -2.93
N ARG A 81 13.15 -6.37 -2.94
CA ARG A 81 13.88 -7.56 -2.47
C ARG A 81 15.06 -7.18 -1.60
N LYS A 82 14.94 -7.33 -0.27
CA LYS A 82 16.12 -7.56 0.56
C LYS A 82 16.88 -8.74 -0.03
N ALA A 83 17.84 -8.42 -0.89
CA ALA A 83 19.01 -9.21 -1.18
C ALA A 83 19.76 -9.34 0.16
N LYS A 84 19.31 -10.27 1.00
CA LYS A 84 20.14 -10.91 2.01
C LYS A 84 20.27 -12.37 1.58
N THR A 85 21.08 -12.56 0.55
CA THR A 85 21.76 -13.83 0.33
C THR A 85 22.85 -13.93 1.39
N ARG A 86 22.73 -14.98 2.22
CA ARG A 86 23.75 -15.64 3.06
C ARG A 86 24.86 -14.80 3.69
#